data_AF-A0A0F9T379-F1
#
_entry.id   AF-A0A0F9T379-F1
#
_cell.length_a   1.000
_cell.length_b   1.000
_cell.length_c   1.000
_cell.angle_alpha   90.00
_cell.angle_beta   90.00
_cell.angle_gamma   90.00
#
_symmetry.space_group_name_H-M   'P 1'
#
loop_
_entity.id
_entity.type
_entity.pdbx_description
1 polymer ?
#
loop_
_entity_poly.entity_id
_entity_poly.type
_entity_poly.pdbx_seq_one_letter_code
_entity_poly.pdbx_strand_id
1 'polypeptide(L)' 'MLHENEKKIPELLPIYFIAGSLDPIGSKTVGIKSMISRLEKYGIKDVSFKFYKDARHEPFNEINRAEVINDLINWLDFHL' A
#
# COMPACT_ATOMS: atom_id res chain seq x y z
N MET A 1 -7.10 2.77 17.94
CA MET A 1 -8.24 1.88 17.58
C MET A 1 -8.48 2.02 16.08
N LEU A 2 -8.96 0.97 15.42
CA LEU A 2 -9.40 1.06 14.02
C LEU A 2 -10.65 1.93 13.91
N HIS A 3 -10.77 2.61 12.77
CA HIS A 3 -12.01 3.26 12.38
C HIS A 3 -13.10 2.20 12.10
N GLU A 4 -14.38 2.54 12.28
CA GLU A 4 -15.51 1.60 12.10
C GLU A 4 -15.53 0.92 10.72
N ASN A 5 -15.02 1.59 9.68
CA ASN A 5 -14.91 1.00 8.34
C ASN A 5 -13.73 0.04 8.20
N GLU A 6 -12.60 0.29 8.87
CA GLU A 6 -11.42 -0.59 8.80
C GLU A 6 -11.71 -1.96 9.45
N LYS A 7 -12.59 -2.02 10.47
CA LYS A 7 -13.02 -3.29 11.11
C LYS A 7 -13.76 -4.25 10.17
N LYS A 8 -14.23 -3.77 9.03
CA LYS A 8 -14.97 -4.57 8.03
C LYS A 8 -14.04 -5.27 7.05
N ILE A 9 -12.74 -4.99 7.09
CA ILE A 9 -11.75 -5.62 6.23
C ILE A 9 -11.54 -7.07 6.72
N PRO A 10 -11.70 -8.09 5.85
CA PRO A 10 -11.47 -9.47 6.24
C PRO A 10 -10.02 -9.71 6.68
N GLU A 11 -9.81 -10.42 7.79
CA GLU A 11 -8.48 -10.66 8.38
C GLU A 11 -7.50 -11.38 7.46
N LEU A 12 -8.03 -12.21 6.56
CA LEU A 12 -7.26 -13.02 5.60
C LEU A 12 -7.16 -12.39 4.22
N LEU A 13 -7.70 -11.18 4.00
CA LEU A 13 -7.57 -10.50 2.72
C LEU A 13 -6.14 -9.96 2.55
N PRO A 14 -5.37 -10.39 1.54
CA PRO A 14 -4.08 -9.79 1.24
C PRO A 14 -4.25 -8.34 0.77
N ILE A 15 -3.41 -7.44 1.27
CA ILE A 15 -3.47 -6.01 0.93
C ILE A 15 -2.10 -5.54 0.45
N TYR A 16 -2.07 -4.85 -0.71
CA TYR A 16 -0.86 -4.23 -1.22
C TYR A 16 -0.99 -2.71 -1.34
N PHE A 17 -0.14 -1.98 -0.61
CA PHE A 17 -0.05 -0.53 -0.70
C PHE A 17 1.02 -0.07 -1.69
N ILE A 18 0.60 0.67 -2.71
CA ILE A 18 1.45 1.26 -3.76
C ILE A 18 1.33 2.78 -3.64
N ALA A 19 2.43 3.49 -3.39
CA ALA A 19 2.42 4.96 -3.34
C ALA A 19 3.78 5.56 -3.71
N GLY A 20 3.79 6.81 -4.16
CA GLY A 20 5.03 7.55 -4.37
C GLY A 20 5.59 8.10 -3.05
N SER A 21 6.92 8.14 -2.92
CA SER A 21 7.59 8.61 -1.70
C SER A 21 7.38 10.11 -1.43
N LEU A 22 7.07 10.89 -2.47
CA LEU A 22 6.87 12.33 -2.44
C LEU A 22 5.38 12.74 -2.54
N ASP A 23 4.44 11.79 -2.46
CA ASP A 23 3.02 12.09 -2.50
C ASP A 23 2.61 12.96 -1.28
N PRO A 24 2.19 14.22 -1.47
CA PRO A 24 1.72 15.05 -0.36
C PRO A 24 0.41 14.56 0.25
N ILE A 25 -0.44 13.85 -0.52
CA ILE A 25 -1.74 13.34 -0.03
C ILE A 25 -1.53 12.25 1.02
N GLY A 26 -0.55 11.37 0.81
CA GLY A 26 -0.12 10.37 1.78
C GLY A 26 0.79 10.90 2.90
N SER A 27 0.94 12.22 3.04
CA SER A 27 1.93 12.87 3.91
C SER A 27 3.34 12.32 3.71
N LYS A 28 3.77 12.16 2.45
CA LYS A 28 5.05 11.55 2.06
C LYS A 28 5.28 10.22 2.77
N THR A 29 4.35 9.28 2.57
CA THR A 29 4.29 7.92 3.16
C THR A 29 3.85 7.82 4.62
N VAL A 30 3.88 8.91 5.41
CA VAL A 30 3.59 8.84 6.86
C VAL A 30 2.15 8.40 7.14
N GLY A 31 1.17 8.91 6.38
CA GLY A 31 -0.23 8.53 6.54
C GLY A 31 -0.48 7.05 6.24
N ILE A 32 0.14 6.55 5.17
CA ILE A 32 0.02 5.16 4.74
C ILE A 32 0.69 4.22 5.75
N LYS A 33 1.90 4.54 6.23
CA LYS A 33 2.59 3.77 7.28
C LYS A 33 1.76 3.68 8.55
N SER A 34 1.13 4.79 8.97
CA SER A 34 0.23 4.79 10.12
C SER A 34 -0.96 3.86 9.93
N MET A 35 -1.54 3.82 8.72
CA MET A 35 -2.63 2.90 8.37
C MET A 35 -2.19 1.44 8.39
N ILE A 36 -1.05 1.12 7.76
CA ILE A 36 -0.45 -0.24 7.79
C ILE A 36 -0.29 -0.71 9.24
N SER A 37 0.35 0.09 10.09
CA SER A 37 0.54 -0.27 11.51
C SER A 37 -0.77 -0.45 12.27
N ARG A 38 -1.86 0.24 11.90
CA ARG A 38 -3.18 0.02 12.50
C ARG A 38 -3.79 -1.30 12.06
N LEU A 39 -3.71 -1.62 10.77
CA LEU A 39 -4.24 -2.87 10.19
C LEU A 39 -3.51 -4.09 10.76
N GLU A 40 -2.18 -4.05 10.81
CA GLU A 40 -1.35 -5.12 11.38
C GLU A 40 -1.66 -5.36 12.86
N LYS A 41 -1.80 -4.29 13.66
CA LYS A 41 -2.18 -4.38 15.08
C LYS A 41 -3.57 -4.99 15.29
N TYR A 42 -4.44 -4.93 14.30
CA TYR A 42 -5.78 -5.49 14.36
C TYR A 42 -5.85 -6.94 13.87
N GLY A 43 -4.74 -7.49 13.36
CA GLY A 43 -4.66 -8.88 12.95
C GLY A 43 -4.78 -9.11 11.45
N ILE A 44 -4.76 -8.06 10.61
CA ILE A 44 -4.52 -8.25 9.17
C ILE A 44 -3.07 -8.75 9.01
N LYS A 45 -2.92 -9.97 8.50
CA LYS A 45 -1.62 -10.68 8.52
C LYS A 45 -0.81 -10.48 7.24
N ASP A 46 -1.50 -10.28 6.13
CA ASP A 46 -0.89 -10.20 4.81
C ASP A 46 -0.97 -8.78 4.28
N VAL A 47 0.05 -7.99 4.64
CA VAL A 47 0.19 -6.60 4.22
C VAL A 47 1.53 -6.43 3.53
N SER A 48 1.47 -6.16 2.24
CA SER A 48 2.62 -5.75 1.43
C SER A 48 2.57 -4.24 1.20
N PHE A 49 3.73 -3.60 1.03
CA PHE A 49 3.78 -2.20 0.61
C PHE A 49 5.07 -1.86 -0.13
N LYS A 50 5.00 -0.89 -1.05
CA LYS A 50 6.19 -0.28 -1.66
C LYS A 50 5.98 1.21 -1.87
N PHE A 51 6.99 1.98 -1.49
CA PHE A 51 7.04 3.42 -1.71
C PHE A 51 8.05 3.72 -2.82
N TYR A 52 7.56 4.14 -3.98
CA TYR A 52 8.38 4.35 -5.17
C TYR A 52 9.12 5.68 -5.04
N LYS A 53 10.45 5.61 -5.12
CA LYS A 53 11.34 6.74 -4.88
C LYS A 53 11.08 7.85 -5.90
N ASP A 54 11.02 9.08 -5.42
CA ASP A 54 10.84 10.31 -6.22
C ASP A 54 9.47 10.44 -6.92
N ALA A 55 8.63 9.40 -6.88
CA ALA A 55 7.25 9.48 -7.35
C ALA A 55 6.33 10.26 -6.40
N ARG A 56 5.30 10.91 -6.96
CA ARG A 56 4.23 11.66 -6.30
C ARG A 56 2.95 10.83 -6.29
N HIS A 57 1.83 11.38 -6.75
CA HIS A 57 0.49 10.84 -6.49
C HIS A 57 0.05 9.75 -7.47
N GLU A 58 0.62 9.69 -8.68
CA GLU A 58 0.17 8.76 -9.73
C GLU A 58 1.25 7.73 -10.12
N PRO A 59 1.69 6.81 -9.23
CA PRO A 59 2.79 5.87 -9.51
C PRO A 59 2.69 5.12 -10.85
N PHE A 60 1.47 4.80 -11.30
CA PHE A 60 1.22 4.13 -12.59
C PHE A 60 1.43 5.01 -13.83
N ASN A 61 1.54 6.33 -13.67
CA ASN A 61 1.73 7.32 -14.73
C ASN A 61 3.02 8.13 -14.56
N GLU A 62 3.92 7.71 -13.67
CA GLU A 62 5.13 8.45 -13.32
C GLU A 62 6.42 7.73 -13.74
N ILE A 63 7.57 8.26 -13.32
CA ILE A 63 8.92 7.78 -13.72
C ILE A 63 9.17 6.30 -13.39
N ASN A 64 8.49 5.77 -12.36
CA ASN A 64 8.61 4.37 -11.94
C ASN A 64 7.55 3.46 -12.58
N ARG A 65 6.77 3.91 -13.57
CA ARG A 65 5.63 3.15 -14.14
C ARG A 65 5.95 1.68 -14.43
N ALA A 66 7.08 1.40 -15.09
CA ALA A 66 7.46 0.04 -15.44
C ALA A 66 7.74 -0.82 -14.20
N GLU A 67 8.42 -0.25 -13.20
CA GLU A 67 8.69 -0.89 -11.90
C GLU A 67 7.38 -1.19 -11.17
N VAL A 68 6.49 -0.19 -11.08
CA VAL A 68 5.18 -0.29 -10.42
C VAL A 68 4.33 -1.40 -11.04
N ILE A 69 4.26 -1.47 -12.37
CA ILE A 69 3.49 -2.51 -13.08
C ILE A 69 4.09 -3.90 -12.82
N ASN A 70 5.40 -4.03 -12.90
CA ASN A 70 6.07 -5.32 -12.68
C ASN A 70 5.88 -5.83 -11.25
N ASP A 71 6.01 -4.96 -10.26
CA ASP A 71 5.80 -5.33 -8.85
C ASP A 71 4.34 -5.68 -8.56
N LEU A 72 3.38 -4.98 -9.18
CA LEU A 72 1.96 -5.34 -9.08
C LEU A 72 1.70 -6.73 -9.67
N ILE A 73 2.23 -7.03 -10.86
CA ILE A 73 2.07 -8.35 -11.49
C ILE A 73 2.67 -9.44 -10.61
N ASN A 74 3.91 -9.26 -10.14
CA ASN A 74 4.56 -10.23 -9.26
C ASN A 74 3.78 -10.45 -7.96
N TRP A 75 3.21 -9.38 -7.40
CA TRP A 75 2.36 -9.49 -6.21
C TRP A 75 1.09 -10.28 -6.50
N LEU A 76 0.43 -10.03 -7.64
CA LEU A 76 -0.76 -10.79 -8.05
C LEU A 76 -0.42 -12.27 -8.29
N ASP A 77 0.65 -12.57 -9.03
CA ASP A 77 1.08 -13.94 -9.33
C ASP A 77 1.46 -14.74 -8.07
N PHE A 78 1.85 -14.07 -6.99
CA PHE A 78 2.12 -14.74 -5.70
C PHE A 78 0.85 -15.10 -4.93
N HIS A 79 -0.26 -14.36 -5.13
CA HIS A 79 -1.50 -14.54 -4.36
C HIS A 79 -2.65 -15.22 -5.15
N LEU A 80 -2.48 -15.43 -6.45
CA LEU A 80 -3.40 -16.15 -7.34
C LEU A 80 -2.93 -17.58 -7.58
#